data_AF-A0A9J6P7Z7-F1
#
_entry.id   AF-A0A9J6P7Z7-F1
#
_cell.length_a   1.000
_cell.length_b   1.000
_cell.length_c   1.000
_cell.angle_alpha   90.00
_cell.angle_beta   90.00
_cell.angle_gamma   90.00
#
_symmetry.space_group_name_H-M   'P 1'
#
loop_
_entity.id
_entity.type
_entity.pdbx_description
1 polymer ?
#
loop_
_entity_poly.entity_id
_entity_poly.type
_entity_poly.pdbx_seq_one_letter_code
_entity_poly.pdbx_strand_id
1 'polypeptide(L)'
;MRPGRSAGTRRARQGSQGFGFFRLPPGEYAVIVFHDENDNGLLDTGIFGVPVEGYGFSNNAEGFLSAPAWRAARVVLGNADHKRIAISLIY
;
A
#
# COMPACT_ATOMS: atom_id res chain seq x y z
N MET A 1 -0.74 21.61 -6.26
CA MET A 1 -1.03 20.33 -6.94
C MET A 1 -1.59 19.37 -5.89
N ARG A 2 -2.79 18.82 -6.08
CA ARG A 2 -3.26 17.74 -5.20
C ARG A 2 -2.42 16.49 -5.51
N PRO A 3 -1.86 15.77 -4.53
CA PRO A 3 -1.17 14.51 -4.80
C PRO A 3 -2.12 13.58 -5.53
N GLY A 4 -1.75 13.12 -6.73
CA GLY A 4 -2.57 12.18 -7.48
C GLY A 4 -2.56 10.80 -6.80
N ARG A 5 -3.71 10.13 -6.73
CA ARG A 5 -3.78 8.71 -6.34
C ARG A 5 -3.57 7.86 -7.58
N SER A 6 -2.65 6.91 -7.50
CA SER A 6 -2.55 5.80 -8.48
C SER A 6 -2.97 4.51 -7.78
N ALA A 7 -3.68 3.65 -8.49
CA ALA A 7 -4.13 2.36 -7.96
C ALA A 7 -4.09 1.31 -9.06
N GLY A 8 -4.02 0.04 -8.66
CA GLY A 8 -4.17 -1.09 -9.55
C GLY A 8 -4.32 -2.37 -8.75
N THR A 9 -4.89 -3.39 -9.40
CA THR A 9 -5.18 -4.68 -8.79
C THR A 9 -4.49 -5.79 -9.58
N ARG A 10 -4.25 -6.93 -8.95
CA ARG A 10 -3.77 -8.15 -9.59
C ARG A 10 -4.27 -9.35 -8.78
N ARG A 11 -4.55 -10.46 -9.45
CA ARG A 11 -4.82 -11.74 -8.79
C ARG A 11 -3.66 -12.14 -7.89
N ALA A 12 -3.94 -12.35 -6.61
CA ALA A 12 -2.98 -12.87 -5.66
C ALA A 12 -2.50 -14.27 -6.08
N ARG A 13 -1.23 -14.57 -5.84
CA ARG A 13 -0.62 -15.88 -6.02
C ARG A 13 0.29 -16.15 -4.83
N GLN A 14 0.54 -17.42 -4.56
CA GLN A 14 1.44 -17.82 -3.47
C GLN A 14 2.82 -17.17 -3.62
N GLY A 15 3.35 -16.67 -2.50
CA GLY A 15 4.65 -15.97 -2.45
C GLY A 15 4.56 -14.48 -2.84
N SER A 16 5.73 -13.85 -2.95
CA SER A 16 5.84 -12.40 -3.18
C SER A 16 5.31 -11.98 -4.55
N GLN A 17 4.45 -10.97 -4.56
CA GLN A 17 3.94 -10.35 -5.78
C GLN A 17 4.59 -8.98 -6.02
N GLY A 18 4.75 -8.62 -7.30
CA GLY A 18 5.29 -7.32 -7.72
C GLY A 18 4.25 -6.50 -8.48
N PHE A 19 4.13 -5.22 -8.12
CA PHE A 19 3.33 -4.24 -8.83
C PHE A 19 4.21 -3.04 -9.22
N GLY A 20 4.02 -2.50 -10.43
CA GLY A 20 4.83 -1.41 -10.96
C GLY A 20 3.98 -0.19 -11.30
N PHE A 21 4.39 0.97 -10.79
CA PHE A 21 3.88 2.27 -11.23
C PHE A 21 4.97 2.95 -12.05
N PHE A 22 4.60 3.45 -13.24
CA PHE A 22 5.54 4.04 -14.19
C PHE A 22 5.21 5.51 -14.42
N ARG A 23 6.24 6.29 -14.78
CA ARG A 23 6.11 7.73 -15.09
C ARG A 23 5.53 8.56 -13.94
N LEU A 24 5.84 8.17 -12.71
CA LEU A 24 5.54 8.98 -11.54
C LEU A 24 6.46 10.21 -11.52
N PRO A 25 5.92 11.42 -11.28
CA PRO A 25 6.75 12.59 -11.02
C PRO A 25 7.64 12.37 -9.80
N PRO A 26 8.78 13.06 -9.67
CA PRO A 26 9.50 13.11 -8.41
C PRO A 26 8.61 13.64 -7.28
N GLY A 27 8.74 13.08 -6.09
CA GLY A 27 7.93 13.49 -4.95
C GLY A 27 7.95 12.50 -3.79
N GLU A 28 7.12 12.79 -2.80
CA GLU A 28 6.86 11.89 -1.67
C GLU A 28 5.58 11.08 -1.93
N TYR A 29 5.68 9.77 -1.74
CA TYR A 29 4.60 8.83 -1.94
C TYR A 29 4.39 7.97 -0.70
N ALA A 30 3.17 7.53 -0.45
CA ALA A 30 2.91 6.40 0.42
C ALA A 30 2.16 5.34 -0.39
N VAL A 31 2.45 4.07 -0.11
CA VAL A 31 1.80 2.93 -0.75
C VAL A 31 1.02 2.18 0.33
N ILE A 32 -0.22 1.87 0.03
CA ILE A 32 -1.04 0.92 0.79
C ILE A 32 -1.35 -0.25 -0.13
N VAL A 33 -1.30 -1.46 0.41
CA VAL A 33 -1.68 -2.69 -0.27
C VAL A 33 -2.67 -3.42 0.63
N PHE A 34 -3.67 -4.03 0.02
CA PHE A 34 -4.58 -4.95 0.69
C PHE A 34 -4.81 -6.18 -0.20
N HIS A 35 -5.08 -7.30 0.44
CA HIS A 35 -5.44 -8.57 -0.14
C HIS A 35 -6.95 -8.73 0.02
N ASP A 36 -7.67 -8.58 -1.08
CA ASP A 36 -9.09 -8.91 -1.17
C ASP A 36 -9.20 -10.43 -1.37
N GLU A 37 -9.48 -11.15 -0.29
CA GLU A 37 -9.49 -12.63 -0.24
C GLU A 37 -10.79 -13.21 -0.80
N ASN A 38 -11.88 -12.45 -0.69
CA ASN A 38 -13.21 -12.89 -1.10
C ASN A 38 -13.70 -12.30 -2.44
N ASP A 39 -12.85 -11.52 -3.12
CA ASP A 39 -13.06 -10.94 -4.46
C ASP A 39 -14.25 -9.95 -4.48
N ASN A 40 -14.48 -9.23 -3.38
CA ASN A 40 -15.61 -8.30 -3.25
C ASN A 40 -15.27 -6.83 -3.62
N GLY A 41 -13.99 -6.54 -3.87
CA GLY A 41 -13.48 -5.21 -4.24
C GLY A 41 -13.37 -4.21 -3.09
N LEU A 42 -13.57 -4.66 -1.85
CA LEU A 42 -13.49 -3.89 -0.62
C LEU A 42 -12.30 -4.35 0.22
N LEU A 43 -11.91 -3.52 1.19
CA LEU A 43 -11.10 -3.99 2.31
C LEU A 43 -12.08 -4.29 3.42
N ASP A 44 -12.29 -5.57 3.71
CA ASP A 44 -13.25 -5.94 4.74
C ASP A 44 -12.70 -5.55 6.12
N THR A 45 -13.60 -5.02 6.95
CA THR A 45 -13.29 -4.58 8.31
C THR A 45 -14.26 -5.16 9.32
N GLY A 46 -13.75 -5.58 10.47
CA GLY A 46 -14.51 -6.11 11.60
C GLY A 46 -14.81 -5.05 12.66
N ILE A 47 -14.74 -5.46 13.93
CA ILE A 47 -15.05 -4.61 15.07
C ILE A 47 -14.07 -3.43 15.12
N PHE A 48 -14.58 -2.23 15.40
CA PHE A 48 -13.80 -0.98 15.44
C PHE A 48 -13.08 -0.62 14.11
N GLY A 49 -13.52 -1.19 12.98
CA GLY A 49 -12.95 -0.87 11.66
C GLY A 49 -11.58 -1.52 11.41
N VAL A 50 -11.19 -2.50 12.21
CA VAL A 50 -9.95 -3.26 12.02
C VAL A 50 -10.07 -4.13 10.77
N PRO A 51 -9.12 -4.07 9.81
CA PRO A 51 -9.12 -4.95 8.65
C PRO A 51 -9.14 -6.43 9.07
N VAL A 52 -9.94 -7.23 8.36
CA VAL A 52 -10.00 -8.70 8.58
C VAL A 52 -9.34 -9.49 7.45
N GLU A 53 -8.82 -8.79 6.45
CA GLU A 53 -8.02 -9.34 5.37
C GLU A 53 -6.65 -8.68 5.36
N GLY A 54 -5.69 -9.32 4.67
CA GLY A 54 -4.30 -8.87 4.67
C GLY A 54 -4.12 -7.43 4.18
N TYR A 55 -3.41 -6.59 4.93
CA TYR A 55 -3.11 -5.21 4.54
C TYR A 55 -1.69 -4.79 4.91
N GLY A 56 -1.18 -3.72 4.32
CA GLY A 56 0.15 -3.21 4.65
C GLY A 56 0.45 -1.85 4.05
N PHE A 57 1.45 -1.17 4.63
CA PHE A 57 1.88 0.16 4.23
C PHE A 57 3.37 0.16 3.84
N SER A 58 3.77 1.11 2.99
CA SER A 58 5.18 1.37 2.72
C SER A 58 5.98 1.63 4.00
N ASN A 59 7.26 1.26 3.97
CA ASN A 59 8.15 1.19 5.13
C ASN A 59 7.71 0.21 6.24
N ASN A 60 6.75 -0.69 5.95
CA ASN A 60 6.10 -1.53 6.96
C ASN A 60 5.62 -0.69 8.16
N ALA A 61 5.11 0.52 7.88
CA ALA A 61 4.63 1.40 8.92
C ALA A 61 3.35 0.83 9.54
N GLU A 62 3.31 0.80 10.87
CA GLU A 62 2.18 0.28 11.64
C GLU A 62 1.36 1.41 12.25
N GLY A 63 0.05 1.18 12.36
CA GLY A 63 -0.86 2.01 13.13
C GLY A 63 -1.73 1.11 14.01
N PHE A 64 -2.12 1.60 15.18
CA PHE A 64 -2.82 0.78 16.18
C PHE A 64 -4.33 0.67 15.91
N LEU A 65 -5.00 1.79 15.61
CA LEU A 65 -6.44 1.86 15.33
C LEU A 65 -6.75 2.71 14.08
N SER A 66 -5.72 3.08 13.32
CA SER A 66 -5.82 3.91 12.13
C SER A 66 -4.66 3.63 11.20
N ALA A 67 -4.69 4.20 10.00
CA ALA A 67 -3.50 4.26 9.16
C ALA A 67 -2.31 4.90 9.91
N PRO A 68 -1.06 4.49 9.60
CA PRO A 68 0.14 5.12 10.15
C PRO A 68 0.21 6.59 9.76
N ALA A 69 0.99 7.37 10.51
CA ALA A 69 1.27 8.75 10.15
C ALA A 69 1.91 8.82 8.75
N TRP A 70 1.53 9.81 7.93
CA TRP A 70 2.09 10.02 6.58
C TRP A 70 3.62 9.93 6.57
N ARG A 71 4.27 10.59 7.54
CA ARG A 71 5.74 10.62 7.64
C ARG A 71 6.37 9.25 7.88
N ALA A 72 5.66 8.32 8.52
CA ALA A 72 6.15 6.96 8.75
C ALA A 72 6.04 6.12 7.47
N ALA A 73 4.96 6.30 6.70
CA ALA A 73 4.74 5.57 5.46
C ALA A 73 5.41 6.21 4.22
N ARG A 74 5.86 7.46 4.28
CA ARG A 74 6.38 8.16 3.08
C ARG A 74 7.65 7.51 2.52
N VAL A 75 7.76 7.52 1.21
CA VAL A 75 8.89 7.10 0.41
C VAL A 75 9.20 8.22 -0.56
N VAL A 76 10.47 8.63 -0.61
CA VAL A 76 10.94 9.67 -1.52
C VAL A 76 11.35 9.04 -2.85
N LEU A 77 10.81 9.56 -3.95
CA LEU A 77 11.18 9.24 -5.32
C LEU A 77 11.83 10.47 -5.97
N GLY A 78 13.10 10.38 -6.35
CA GLY A 78 13.83 11.42 -7.04
C GLY A 78 13.60 11.46 -8.55
N ASN A 79 14.31 12.37 -9.22
CA ASN A 79 14.30 12.49 -10.69
C ASN A 79 14.95 11.27 -11.34
N ALA A 80 14.27 10.65 -12.31
CA ALA A 80 14.72 9.46 -13.03
C ALA A 80 15.04 8.24 -12.13
N ASP A 81 14.54 8.23 -10.89
CA ASP A 81 14.73 7.13 -9.96
C ASP A 81 13.86 5.92 -10.29
N HIS A 82 14.43 4.73 -10.10
CA HIS A 82 13.68 3.49 -9.98
C HIS A 82 13.73 3.07 -8.51
N LYS A 83 12.58 3.02 -7.85
CA LYS A 83 12.50 2.63 -6.44
C LYS A 83 11.67 1.37 -6.26
N ARG A 84 12.28 0.35 -5.66
CA ARG A 84 11.62 -0.89 -5.24
C ARG A 84 11.47 -0.86 -3.73
N ILE A 85 10.26 -1.12 -3.26
CA ILE A 85 9.96 -1.34 -1.85
C ILE A 85 9.33 -2.72 -1.69
N ALA A 86 9.51 -3.32 -0.52
CA ALA A 86 8.79 -4.52 -0.10
C ALA A 86 7.83 -4.12 1.03
N ILE A 87 6.62 -4.67 0.99
CA ILE A 87 5.60 -4.48 2.02
C ILE A 87 5.20 -5.87 2.49
N SER A 88 5.30 -6.09 3.79
CA SER A 88 4.75 -7.29 4.42
C SER A 88 3.28 -7.03 4.73
N LEU A 89 2.42 -7.98 4.36
CA LEU A 89 1.02 -7.93 4.74
C LEU A 89 0.85 -8.44 6.17
N ILE A 90 0.05 -7.70 6.94
CA ILE A 90 -0.44 -8.04 8.26
C ILE A 90 -1.86 -8.58 8.08
N TYR A 91 -2.19 -9.67 8.74
CA TYR A 91 -3.50 -10.31 8.74
C TYR A 91 -4.08 -10.29 10.15
#